data_AF-A0A9P4IQZ1-F1
#
_entry.id   AF-A0A9P4IQZ1-F1
#
_cell.length_a   1.000
_cell.length_b   1.000
_cell.length_c   1.000
_cell.angle_alpha   90.00
_cell.angle_beta   90.00
_cell.angle_gamma   90.00
#
_symmetry.space_group_name_H-M   'P 1'
#
loop_
_entity.id
_entity.type
_entity.pdbx_description
1 polymer ?
#
loop_
_entity_poly.entity_id
_entity_poly.type
_entity_poly.pdbx_seq_one_letter_code
_entity_poly.pdbx_strand_id
1 'polypeptide(L)'
;MPPKKEKTAVPAEDTSPSDTSRRTPGPRFAIIAGVLLLLASLSSSVSQLNLSPVYGAIPASRWHQQGITATALIALTAKRYLQKLPFGGAKPCIPVMAFWIPVIQCILFSYSGSFGPVYGPLVTEISTFFPLLLLTMTSAITILESMDMSGLNPTIAEMAPALMSYLVFSAGKQSVATLLPPWIGTSTFFTRSGLQMALACWYTALAPSKLILLAIPAMIHTSWFNPHLTSDSGTALVNSTLHHHQYSLLERKESLTGYISVLESHEHQYQLLRCDHSLLGGDWLVTEKTRKKGQTKRETVYSVFTMLEAVRLVERAESRPDRDSSALFIGLGIGTSPKAFIELGINTTIVELDPVVYDFARKYFELPPNHNAFVQNALPFVDSFKKSQPASFDYIVHDVFTGGAEPTALFTIEFLGGLSRLLKDDGVIAINYAADITTLPVKIVLRTIHQVFPTCRIYHDQAPEDTGNTFLNMIVFCTKQRRGTITFRTPVDADFAGSLSRRHWIPPKNEQEILYSSIVTGEDTRNSELVLRRGEEQKLDQYHLESASRHWELMRTVVPDAVWELW
;
A
#
# COMPACT_ATOMS: atom_id res chain seq x y z
N MET A 1 4.29 107.32 -25.10
CA MET A 1 3.97 106.02 -25.75
C MET A 1 5.21 105.14 -25.73
N PRO A 2 5.31 104.16 -24.82
CA PRO A 2 6.37 103.15 -24.82
C PRO A 2 5.91 101.80 -25.40
N PRO A 3 6.82 100.89 -25.77
CA PRO A 3 6.55 99.79 -26.70
C PRO A 3 6.08 98.49 -26.03
N LYS A 4 5.39 97.65 -26.82
CA LYS A 4 4.76 96.37 -26.46
C LYS A 4 5.79 95.27 -26.16
N LYS A 5 5.49 94.47 -25.12
CA LYS A 5 6.21 93.25 -24.70
C LYS A 5 5.83 92.04 -25.59
N GLU A 6 6.83 91.32 -26.05
CA GLU A 6 6.74 89.97 -26.62
C GLU A 6 6.64 88.91 -25.51
N LYS A 7 5.73 87.94 -25.66
CA LYS A 7 5.57 86.79 -24.77
C LYS A 7 6.26 85.58 -25.39
N THR A 8 7.23 85.03 -24.68
CA THR A 8 7.89 83.74 -24.94
C THR A 8 6.95 82.58 -24.65
N ALA A 9 6.85 81.64 -25.59
CA ALA A 9 6.05 80.42 -25.48
C ALA A 9 6.81 79.34 -24.67
N VAL A 10 6.08 78.68 -23.78
CA VAL A 10 6.53 77.51 -22.99
C VAL A 10 6.30 76.24 -23.83
N PRO A 11 7.27 75.31 -23.96
CA PRO A 11 7.04 74.03 -24.63
C PRO A 11 6.27 73.08 -23.70
N ALA A 12 5.32 72.34 -24.29
CA ALA A 12 4.54 71.31 -23.61
C ALA A 12 5.43 70.12 -23.22
N GLU A 13 5.37 69.71 -21.95
CA GLU A 13 5.94 68.46 -21.45
C GLU A 13 5.18 67.27 -22.07
N ASP A 14 5.89 66.50 -22.87
CA ASP A 14 5.46 65.22 -23.41
C ASP A 14 5.58 64.16 -22.32
N THR A 15 4.47 63.87 -21.62
CA THR A 15 4.39 62.80 -20.63
C THR A 15 4.39 61.43 -21.32
N SER A 16 5.57 60.97 -21.69
CA SER A 16 5.83 59.55 -21.98
C SER A 16 5.67 58.73 -20.70
N PRO A 17 4.98 57.56 -20.74
CA PRO A 17 4.87 56.72 -19.56
C PRO A 17 6.25 56.15 -19.24
N SER A 18 6.72 56.45 -18.04
CA SER A 18 7.93 55.91 -17.45
C SER A 18 8.02 54.40 -17.66
N ASP A 19 9.05 53.99 -18.38
CA ASP A 19 9.51 52.63 -18.53
C ASP A 19 9.66 51.99 -17.14
N THR A 20 8.64 51.23 -16.72
CA THR A 20 8.73 50.39 -15.53
C THR A 20 9.78 49.34 -15.81
N SER A 21 11.01 49.61 -15.37
CA SER A 21 12.11 48.66 -15.32
C SER A 21 11.56 47.30 -14.88
N ARG A 22 11.57 46.32 -15.79
CA ARG A 22 11.36 44.91 -15.44
C ARG A 22 12.50 44.53 -14.50
N ARG A 23 12.29 44.68 -13.19
CA ARG A 23 13.20 44.15 -12.18
C ARG A 23 13.31 42.66 -12.45
N THR A 24 14.49 42.21 -12.85
CA THR A 24 14.79 40.80 -12.92
C THR A 24 14.48 40.20 -11.54
N PRO A 25 13.62 39.17 -11.46
CA PRO A 25 13.28 38.55 -10.20
C PRO A 25 14.56 37.99 -9.58
N GLY A 26 14.88 38.45 -8.37
CA GLY A 26 16.06 37.97 -7.64
C GLY A 26 15.98 36.48 -7.29
N PRO A 27 17.06 35.90 -6.73
CA PRO A 27 17.17 34.46 -6.41
C PRO A 27 16.06 33.92 -5.50
N ARG A 28 15.38 34.80 -4.75
CA ARG A 28 14.22 34.47 -3.93
C ARG A 28 13.06 33.85 -4.73
N PHE A 29 12.84 34.30 -5.97
CA PHE A 29 11.74 33.77 -6.81
C PHE A 29 12.03 32.35 -7.29
N ALA A 30 13.28 32.05 -7.63
CA ALA A 30 13.72 30.69 -7.96
C ALA A 30 13.51 29.72 -6.80
N ILE A 31 13.83 30.17 -5.56
CA ILE A 31 13.59 29.38 -4.35
C ILE A 31 12.10 29.09 -4.18
N ILE A 32 11.22 30.07 -4.34
CA ILE A 32 9.77 29.87 -4.23
C ILE A 32 9.28 28.85 -5.27
N ALA A 33 9.73 28.96 -6.53
CA ALA A 33 9.38 28.00 -7.57
C ALA A 33 9.85 26.57 -7.21
N GLY A 34 11.09 26.44 -6.73
CA GLY A 34 11.63 25.16 -6.27
C GLY A 34 10.82 24.56 -5.12
N VAL A 35 10.49 25.35 -4.09
CA VAL A 35 9.70 24.87 -2.95
C VAL A 35 8.29 24.48 -3.37
N LEU A 36 7.63 25.23 -4.26
CA LEU A 36 6.32 24.85 -4.81
C LEU A 36 6.36 23.50 -5.51
N LEU A 37 7.41 23.23 -6.30
CA LEU A 37 7.58 21.95 -6.98
C LEU A 37 7.86 20.81 -5.99
N LEU A 38 8.64 21.06 -4.92
CA LEU A 38 8.85 20.08 -3.85
C LEU A 38 7.55 19.79 -3.07
N LEU A 39 6.69 20.78 -2.83
CA LEU A 39 5.36 20.54 -2.26
C LEU A 39 4.48 19.71 -3.20
N ALA A 40 4.58 19.93 -4.51
CA ALA A 40 3.87 19.11 -5.50
C ALA A 40 4.39 17.67 -5.50
N SER A 41 5.71 17.48 -5.38
CA SER A 41 6.31 16.16 -5.21
C SER A 41 5.78 15.44 -3.96
N LEU A 42 5.66 16.14 -2.83
CA LEU A 42 5.07 15.57 -1.61
C LEU A 42 3.57 15.27 -1.78
N SER A 43 2.85 16.16 -2.46
CA SER A 43 1.42 15.99 -2.76
C SER A 43 1.15 14.78 -3.66
N SER A 44 2.08 14.43 -4.55
CA SER A 44 2.02 13.20 -5.38
C SER A 44 2.02 11.95 -4.50
N SER A 45 2.94 11.86 -3.54
CA SER A 45 2.99 10.73 -2.60
C SER A 45 1.78 10.70 -1.66
N VAL A 46 1.36 11.86 -1.13
CA VAL A 46 0.17 11.95 -0.26
C VAL A 46 -1.12 11.60 -1.02
N SER A 47 -1.23 11.95 -2.30
CA SER A 47 -2.35 11.53 -3.16
C SER A 47 -2.46 10.00 -3.20
N GLN A 48 -1.37 9.31 -3.52
CA GLN A 48 -1.34 7.85 -3.59
C GLN A 48 -1.64 7.20 -2.23
N LEU A 49 -1.08 7.75 -1.14
CA LEU A 49 -1.38 7.29 0.21
C LEU A 49 -2.88 7.42 0.53
N ASN A 50 -3.53 8.54 0.19
CA ASN A 50 -4.97 8.74 0.45
C ASN A 50 -5.88 7.82 -0.38
N LEU A 51 -5.42 7.33 -1.53
CA LEU A 51 -6.19 6.43 -2.38
C LEU A 51 -6.09 4.96 -1.94
N SER A 52 -4.98 4.58 -1.30
CA SER A 52 -4.69 3.17 -1.03
C SER A 52 -5.69 2.47 -0.11
N PRO A 53 -6.32 3.10 0.92
CA PRO A 53 -7.32 2.42 1.74
C PRO A 53 -8.59 2.04 0.97
N VAL A 54 -8.95 2.82 -0.06
CA VAL A 54 -10.21 2.67 -0.81
C VAL A 54 -10.02 1.85 -2.08
N TYR A 55 -8.88 2.02 -2.76
CA TYR A 55 -8.60 1.41 -4.06
C TYR A 55 -7.46 0.40 -4.05
N GLY A 56 -6.68 0.30 -2.96
CA GLY A 56 -5.42 -0.44 -2.92
C GLY A 56 -4.27 0.36 -3.54
N ALA A 57 -3.05 0.17 -3.03
CA ALA A 57 -1.88 0.93 -3.49
C ALA A 57 -1.52 0.65 -4.96
N ILE A 58 -1.65 -0.60 -5.39
CA ILE A 58 -1.30 -1.02 -6.76
C ILE A 58 -2.29 -0.46 -7.78
N PRO A 59 -3.63 -0.63 -7.64
CA PRO A 59 -4.58 0.00 -8.56
C PRO A 59 -4.49 1.52 -8.54
N ALA A 60 -4.28 2.15 -7.37
CA ALA A 60 -4.12 3.60 -7.27
C ALA A 60 -2.95 4.15 -8.11
N SER A 61 -1.87 3.38 -8.27
CA SER A 61 -0.69 3.78 -9.01
C SER A 61 -0.83 3.68 -10.54
N ARG A 62 -1.85 2.96 -11.03
CA ARG A 62 -2.01 2.55 -12.44
C ARG A 62 -1.86 3.69 -13.45
N TRP A 63 -2.55 4.79 -13.19
CA TRP A 63 -2.62 5.95 -14.08
C TRP A 63 -1.82 7.15 -13.56
N HIS A 64 -1.23 7.03 -12.38
CA HIS A 64 -0.64 8.15 -11.67
C HIS A 64 0.49 8.81 -12.46
N GLN A 65 1.44 8.01 -12.96
CA GLN A 65 2.59 8.52 -13.72
C GLN A 65 2.18 9.09 -15.09
N GLN A 66 1.22 8.45 -15.76
CA GLN A 66 0.66 8.94 -17.02
C GLN A 66 -0.07 10.27 -16.81
N GLY A 67 -0.87 10.38 -15.74
CA GLY A 67 -1.58 11.60 -15.37
C GLY A 67 -0.65 12.75 -14.99
N ILE A 68 0.43 12.48 -14.24
CA ILE A 68 1.51 13.45 -13.98
C ILE A 68 2.11 13.96 -15.31
N THR A 69 2.45 13.04 -16.21
CA THR A 69 3.09 13.38 -17.49
C THR A 69 2.15 14.22 -18.36
N ALA A 70 0.89 13.81 -18.48
CA ALA A 70 -0.14 14.55 -19.18
C ALA A 70 -0.34 15.94 -18.57
N THR A 71 -0.39 16.04 -17.24
CA THR A 71 -0.53 17.32 -16.53
C THR A 71 0.65 18.25 -16.80
N ALA A 72 1.88 17.73 -16.80
CA ALA A 72 3.07 18.52 -17.11
C ALA A 72 3.05 19.03 -18.57
N LEU A 73 2.61 18.20 -19.52
CA LEU A 73 2.44 18.60 -20.93
C LEU A 73 1.35 19.67 -21.11
N ILE A 74 0.24 19.55 -20.38
CA ILE A 74 -0.82 20.57 -20.36
C ILE A 74 -0.29 21.86 -19.74
N ALA A 75 0.46 21.78 -18.63
CA ALA A 75 1.06 22.93 -17.98
C ALA A 75 2.00 23.69 -18.93
N LEU A 76 2.74 22.98 -19.80
CA LEU A 76 3.61 23.55 -20.81
C LEU A 76 2.83 24.23 -21.94
N THR A 77 1.84 23.53 -22.52
CA THR A 77 1.12 23.96 -23.73
C THR A 77 0.03 24.99 -23.46
N ALA A 78 -0.69 24.85 -22.34
CA ALA A 78 -1.82 25.70 -21.98
C ALA A 78 -1.43 26.87 -21.05
N LYS A 79 -0.14 27.05 -20.71
CA LYS A 79 0.32 28.10 -19.77
C LYS A 79 -0.26 29.48 -20.06
N ARG A 80 -0.30 29.89 -21.33
CA ARG A 80 -0.79 31.22 -21.76
C ARG A 80 -2.29 31.40 -21.51
N TYR A 81 -3.07 30.33 -21.56
CA TYR A 81 -4.51 30.37 -21.23
C TYR A 81 -4.71 30.33 -19.72
N LEU A 82 -3.95 29.48 -19.02
CA LEU A 82 -4.02 29.35 -17.56
C LEU A 82 -3.56 30.62 -16.82
N GLN A 83 -2.64 31.39 -17.40
CA GLN A 83 -2.25 32.72 -16.90
C GLN A 83 -3.38 33.75 -17.04
N LYS A 84 -4.30 33.55 -17.99
CA LYS A 84 -5.49 34.41 -18.19
C LYS A 84 -6.69 33.98 -17.37
N LEU A 85 -6.55 32.97 -16.50
CA LEU A 85 -7.60 32.62 -15.56
C LEU A 85 -8.01 33.84 -14.73
N PRO A 86 -9.31 33.98 -14.40
CA PRO A 86 -9.78 35.07 -13.56
C PRO A 86 -9.03 35.08 -12.21
N PHE A 87 -9.06 36.22 -11.53
CA PHE A 87 -8.42 36.41 -10.22
C PHE A 87 -6.87 36.39 -10.20
N GLY A 88 -6.23 36.64 -11.35
CA GLY A 88 -4.77 36.84 -11.41
C GLY A 88 -3.95 35.58 -11.73
N GLY A 89 -4.54 34.62 -12.45
CA GLY A 89 -3.85 33.43 -12.96
C GLY A 89 -3.92 32.21 -12.04
N ALA A 90 -3.01 31.25 -12.24
CA ALA A 90 -3.05 29.94 -11.56
C ALA A 90 -2.67 29.99 -10.07
N LYS A 91 -1.69 30.83 -9.69
CA LYS A 91 -1.11 30.85 -8.33
C LYS A 91 -2.15 31.13 -7.23
N PRO A 92 -3.07 32.11 -7.36
CA PRO A 92 -4.08 32.39 -6.34
C PRO A 92 -5.08 31.27 -6.08
N CYS A 93 -5.23 30.31 -7.01
CA CYS A 93 -6.15 29.18 -6.90
C CYS A 93 -5.55 27.97 -6.16
N ILE A 94 -4.21 27.90 -6.03
CA ILE A 94 -3.51 26.76 -5.41
C ILE A 94 -4.02 26.48 -3.98
N PRO A 95 -4.12 27.47 -3.06
CA PRO A 95 -4.58 27.21 -1.70
C PRO A 95 -6.02 26.69 -1.64
N VAL A 96 -6.89 27.24 -2.50
CA VAL A 96 -8.29 26.83 -2.58
C VAL A 96 -8.37 25.37 -3.00
N MET A 97 -7.70 25.01 -4.10
CA MET A 97 -7.66 23.63 -4.56
C MET A 97 -7.14 22.70 -3.46
N ALA A 98 -6.01 23.04 -2.83
CA ALA A 98 -5.39 22.20 -1.80
C ALA A 98 -6.33 21.91 -0.61
N PHE A 99 -7.07 22.92 -0.12
CA PHE A 99 -8.06 22.73 0.96
C PHE A 99 -9.32 21.97 0.53
N TRP A 100 -9.69 22.02 -0.76
CA TRP A 100 -10.85 21.29 -1.27
C TRP A 100 -10.57 19.80 -1.56
N ILE A 101 -9.31 19.39 -1.70
CA ILE A 101 -8.96 17.98 -1.96
C ILE A 101 -9.59 17.01 -0.95
N PRO A 102 -9.48 17.17 0.39
CA PRO A 102 -10.06 16.21 1.33
C PRO A 102 -11.58 16.09 1.20
N VAL A 103 -12.27 17.19 0.86
CA VAL A 103 -13.73 17.21 0.67
C VAL A 103 -14.10 16.44 -0.59
N ILE A 104 -13.40 16.72 -1.70
CA ILE A 104 -13.64 16.05 -2.98
C ILE A 104 -13.36 14.56 -2.86
N GLN A 105 -12.26 14.17 -2.20
CA GLN A 105 -11.94 12.76 -1.93
C GLN A 105 -13.02 12.09 -1.08
N CYS A 106 -13.45 12.73 0.00
CA CYS A 106 -14.52 12.19 0.86
C CYS A 106 -15.81 11.91 0.07
N ILE A 107 -16.16 12.78 -0.89
CA ILE A 107 -17.34 12.59 -1.75
C ILE A 107 -17.08 11.49 -2.78
N LEU A 108 -15.94 11.48 -3.46
CA LEU A 108 -15.67 10.51 -4.52
C LEU A 108 -15.45 9.09 -4.00
N PHE A 109 -14.94 8.95 -2.77
CA PHE A 109 -14.78 7.64 -2.14
C PHE A 109 -16.12 6.94 -1.93
N SER A 110 -17.22 7.63 -1.64
CA SER A 110 -18.54 7.00 -1.52
C SER A 110 -19.10 6.44 -2.84
N TYR A 111 -18.43 6.69 -3.97
CA TYR A 111 -18.77 6.13 -5.29
C TYR A 111 -17.71 5.13 -5.77
N SER A 112 -16.77 4.76 -4.90
CA SER A 112 -15.65 3.90 -5.25
C SER A 112 -16.08 2.53 -5.75
N GLY A 113 -17.16 1.95 -5.19
CA GLY A 113 -17.75 0.70 -5.67
C GLY A 113 -18.22 0.78 -7.13
N SER A 114 -18.77 1.92 -7.55
CA SER A 114 -19.26 2.14 -8.92
C SER A 114 -18.13 2.43 -9.92
N PHE A 115 -17.08 3.15 -9.49
CA PHE A 115 -15.95 3.46 -10.37
C PHE A 115 -14.95 2.31 -10.52
N GLY A 116 -14.91 1.39 -9.56
CA GLY A 116 -14.00 0.26 -9.55
C GLY A 116 -12.53 0.65 -9.30
N PRO A 117 -11.63 -0.34 -9.27
CA PRO A 117 -10.23 -0.15 -8.88
C PRO A 117 -9.40 0.52 -9.98
N VAL A 118 -9.85 0.47 -11.24
CA VAL A 118 -9.10 1.01 -12.39
C VAL A 118 -9.42 2.48 -12.64
N TYR A 119 -10.71 2.85 -12.66
CA TYR A 119 -11.14 4.21 -12.98
C TYR A 119 -11.35 5.08 -11.74
N GLY A 120 -11.70 4.49 -10.59
CA GLY A 120 -11.88 5.23 -9.33
C GLY A 120 -10.68 6.10 -8.93
N PRO A 121 -9.45 5.56 -8.90
CA PRO A 121 -8.25 6.37 -8.65
C PRO A 121 -8.08 7.51 -9.65
N LEU A 122 -8.27 7.23 -10.94
CA LEU A 122 -8.09 8.22 -12.02
C LEU A 122 -9.09 9.37 -11.89
N VAL A 123 -10.38 9.06 -11.70
CA VAL A 123 -11.44 10.07 -11.50
C VAL A 123 -11.16 10.92 -10.26
N THR A 124 -10.69 10.27 -9.19
CA THR A 124 -10.32 10.97 -7.96
C THR A 124 -9.15 11.92 -8.19
N GLU A 125 -8.06 11.47 -8.82
CA GLU A 125 -6.88 12.32 -9.06
C GLU A 125 -7.14 13.44 -10.08
N ILE A 126 -7.94 13.19 -11.13
CA ILE A 126 -8.40 14.21 -12.09
C ILE A 126 -9.17 15.32 -11.37
N SER A 127 -9.92 14.99 -10.31
CA SER A 127 -10.69 15.96 -9.54
C SER A 127 -9.88 16.60 -8.41
N THR A 128 -8.65 16.14 -8.15
CA THR A 128 -7.89 16.50 -6.94
C THR A 128 -6.43 16.85 -7.21
N PHE A 129 -5.56 15.84 -7.25
CA PHE A 129 -4.11 16.03 -7.35
C PHE A 129 -3.69 16.62 -8.70
N PHE A 130 -4.25 16.18 -9.83
CA PHE A 130 -3.84 16.70 -11.14
C PHE A 130 -4.17 18.19 -11.34
N PRO A 131 -5.36 18.70 -10.94
CA PRO A 131 -5.61 20.14 -10.90
C PRO A 131 -4.62 20.91 -10.02
N LEU A 132 -4.31 20.41 -8.82
CA LEU A 132 -3.33 21.04 -7.93
C LEU A 132 -1.94 21.08 -8.58
N LEU A 133 -1.51 19.96 -9.18
CA LEU A 133 -0.25 19.84 -9.89
C LEU A 133 -0.18 20.80 -11.07
N LEU A 134 -1.26 20.90 -11.86
CA LEU A 134 -1.36 21.82 -13.00
C LEU A 134 -1.17 23.26 -12.55
N LEU A 135 -1.92 23.70 -11.54
CA LEU A 135 -1.83 25.06 -11.01
C LEU A 135 -0.43 25.36 -10.45
N THR A 136 0.17 24.38 -9.77
CA THR A 136 1.50 24.52 -9.17
C THR A 136 2.60 24.58 -10.24
N MET A 137 2.59 23.67 -11.21
CA MET A 137 3.56 23.65 -12.31
C MET A 137 3.45 24.89 -13.18
N THR A 138 2.24 25.30 -13.57
CA THR A 138 2.07 26.55 -14.34
C THR A 138 2.59 27.77 -13.58
N SER A 139 2.36 27.83 -12.26
CA SER A 139 2.87 28.90 -11.41
C SER A 139 4.40 28.88 -11.33
N ALA A 140 5.02 27.71 -11.12
CA ALA A 140 6.47 27.56 -11.08
C ALA A 140 7.13 27.93 -12.41
N ILE A 141 6.58 27.45 -13.53
CA ILE A 141 7.04 27.78 -14.89
C ILE A 141 7.00 29.29 -15.12
N THR A 142 5.88 29.94 -14.79
CA THR A 142 5.73 31.39 -14.96
C THR A 142 6.73 32.18 -14.12
N ILE A 143 7.02 31.73 -12.90
CA ILE A 143 8.05 32.34 -12.04
C ILE A 143 9.44 32.18 -12.67
N LEU A 144 9.77 30.98 -13.17
CA LEU A 144 11.07 30.71 -13.79
C LEU A 144 11.26 31.44 -15.12
N GLU A 145 10.20 31.60 -15.93
CA GLU A 145 10.22 32.39 -17.17
C GLU A 145 10.55 33.86 -16.95
N SER A 146 10.23 34.40 -15.77
CA SER A 146 10.54 35.78 -15.44
C SER A 146 12.03 36.00 -15.15
N MET A 147 12.82 34.93 -14.98
CA MET A 147 14.27 35.00 -14.73
C MET A 147 15.05 35.29 -16.02
N ASP A 148 16.22 35.93 -15.87
CA ASP A 148 17.08 36.24 -17.00
C ASP A 148 17.76 34.97 -17.55
N MET A 149 17.37 34.58 -18.76
CA MET A 149 17.90 33.43 -19.51
C MET A 149 18.65 33.86 -20.78
N SER A 150 19.06 35.14 -20.85
CA SER A 150 19.70 35.74 -22.03
C SER A 150 20.99 35.07 -22.50
N GLY A 151 21.65 34.27 -21.64
CA GLY A 151 22.84 33.48 -21.99
C GLY A 151 22.58 32.15 -22.71
N LEU A 152 21.32 31.76 -22.89
CA LEU A 152 20.94 30.51 -23.57
C LEU A 152 20.46 30.76 -25.00
N ASN A 153 20.54 29.73 -25.85
CA ASN A 153 19.89 29.75 -27.17
C ASN A 153 18.37 30.02 -26.99
N PRO A 154 17.72 30.87 -27.81
CA PRO A 154 16.31 31.22 -27.67
C PRO A 154 15.36 30.03 -27.55
N THR A 155 15.59 28.97 -28.34
CA THR A 155 14.78 27.75 -28.29
C THR A 155 14.95 27.00 -26.98
N ILE A 156 16.17 26.99 -26.43
CA ILE A 156 16.48 26.39 -25.13
C ILE A 156 15.90 27.24 -24.00
N ALA A 157 16.00 28.58 -24.09
CA ALA A 157 15.47 29.51 -23.11
C ALA A 157 13.95 29.40 -22.97
N GLU A 158 13.21 29.16 -24.05
CA GLU A 158 11.75 28.99 -24.01
C GLU A 158 11.32 27.66 -23.34
N MET A 159 12.10 26.60 -23.51
CA MET A 159 11.79 25.27 -22.98
C MET A 159 12.37 25.02 -21.57
N ALA A 160 13.42 25.74 -21.19
CA ALA A 160 14.16 25.51 -19.95
C ALA A 160 13.29 25.60 -18.68
N PRO A 161 12.40 26.60 -18.49
CA PRO A 161 11.56 26.69 -17.29
C PRO A 161 10.69 25.45 -17.06
N ALA A 162 10.10 24.91 -18.12
CA ALA A 162 9.25 23.71 -18.03
C ALA A 162 10.06 22.45 -17.79
N LEU A 163 11.18 22.28 -18.50
CA LEU A 163 12.08 21.15 -18.31
C LEU A 163 12.65 21.12 -16.88
N MET A 164 13.12 22.27 -16.37
CA MET A 164 13.59 22.40 -14.99
C MET A 164 12.50 22.10 -13.98
N SER A 165 11.27 22.58 -14.23
CA SER A 165 10.14 22.31 -13.33
C SER A 165 9.84 20.82 -13.23
N TYR A 166 9.80 20.13 -14.38
CA TYR A 166 9.56 18.69 -14.43
C TYR A 166 10.70 17.89 -13.77
N LEU A 167 11.95 18.26 -14.01
CA LEU A 167 13.11 17.59 -13.41
C LEU A 167 13.14 17.73 -11.89
N VAL A 168 12.94 18.95 -11.36
CA VAL A 168 12.88 19.20 -9.91
C VAL A 168 11.72 18.44 -9.28
N PHE A 169 10.53 18.49 -9.90
CA PHE A 169 9.37 17.73 -9.42
C PHE A 169 9.64 16.21 -9.42
N SER A 170 10.22 15.67 -10.49
CA SER A 170 10.48 14.24 -10.63
C SER A 170 11.52 13.74 -9.63
N ALA A 171 12.64 14.47 -9.49
CA ALA A 171 13.68 14.18 -8.50
C ALA A 171 13.15 14.31 -7.05
N GLY A 172 12.34 15.34 -6.79
CA GLY A 172 11.65 15.53 -5.52
C GLY A 172 10.72 14.37 -5.21
N LYS A 173 9.92 13.91 -6.19
CA LYS A 173 8.98 12.78 -6.02
C LYS A 173 9.71 11.50 -5.64
N GLN A 174 10.81 11.19 -6.32
CA GLN A 174 11.63 10.01 -6.01
C GLN A 174 12.25 10.10 -4.61
N SER A 175 12.68 11.29 -4.20
CA SER A 175 13.24 11.53 -2.87
C SER A 175 12.18 11.38 -1.78
N VAL A 176 10.97 11.92 -1.98
CA VAL A 176 9.86 11.77 -1.03
C VAL A 176 9.46 10.31 -0.89
N ALA A 177 9.35 9.56 -2.00
CA ALA A 177 8.97 8.15 -1.98
C ALA A 177 9.93 7.26 -1.15
N THR A 178 11.20 7.67 -1.00
CA THR A 178 12.20 6.94 -0.21
C THR A 178 12.28 7.42 1.23
N LEU A 179 12.10 8.74 1.47
CA LEU A 179 12.31 9.35 2.78
C LEU A 179 11.06 9.40 3.65
N LEU A 180 9.86 9.45 3.06
CA LEU A 180 8.60 9.59 3.79
C LEU A 180 8.16 8.34 4.59
N PRO A 181 8.28 7.09 4.07
CA PRO A 181 7.68 5.92 4.73
C PRO A 181 8.07 5.71 6.20
N PRO A 182 9.34 5.90 6.64
CA PRO A 182 9.72 5.74 8.05
C PRO A 182 9.03 6.71 9.01
N TRP A 183 8.48 7.82 8.52
CA TRP A 183 7.80 8.82 9.34
C TRP A 183 6.30 8.60 9.47
N ILE A 184 5.68 7.87 8.54
CA ILE A 184 4.24 7.61 8.55
C ILE A 184 3.85 6.91 9.86
N GLY A 185 2.81 7.42 10.53
CA GLY A 185 2.30 6.87 11.79
C GLY A 185 3.06 7.28 13.05
N THR A 186 4.20 7.99 12.93
CA THR A 186 5.00 8.39 14.12
C THR A 186 4.35 9.50 14.97
N SER A 187 3.41 10.26 14.39
CA SER A 187 2.64 11.29 15.10
C SER A 187 1.33 11.57 14.39
N THR A 188 0.43 12.32 15.03
CA THR A 188 -0.82 12.81 14.43
C THR A 188 -0.61 13.70 13.20
N PHE A 189 0.58 14.29 13.05
CA PHE A 189 0.97 15.07 11.88
C PHE A 189 1.37 14.19 10.69
N PHE A 190 2.11 13.10 10.95
CA PHE A 190 2.56 12.16 9.93
C PHE A 190 1.51 11.07 9.63
N THR A 191 0.25 11.50 9.53
CA THR A 191 -0.84 10.69 8.97
C THR A 191 -1.19 11.22 7.58
N ARG A 192 -1.92 10.43 6.78
CA ARG A 192 -2.31 10.85 5.43
C ARG A 192 -3.15 12.13 5.44
N SER A 193 -4.13 12.21 6.35
CA SER A 193 -4.94 13.40 6.55
C SER A 193 -4.15 14.56 7.18
N GLY A 194 -3.23 14.28 8.11
CA GLY A 194 -2.33 15.29 8.70
C GLY A 194 -1.41 15.94 7.67
N LEU A 195 -0.74 15.14 6.83
CA LEU A 195 0.12 15.62 5.74
C LEU A 195 -0.66 16.42 4.70
N GLN A 196 -1.88 16.01 4.38
CA GLN A 196 -2.74 16.73 3.43
C GLN A 196 -3.15 18.11 3.95
N MET A 197 -3.50 18.22 5.24
CA MET A 197 -3.77 19.51 5.88
C MET A 197 -2.51 20.39 5.92
N ALA A 198 -1.36 19.80 6.26
CA ALA A 198 -0.08 20.50 6.28
C ALA A 198 0.30 21.06 4.90
N LEU A 199 0.12 20.26 3.85
CA LEU A 199 0.32 20.68 2.46
C LEU A 199 -0.55 21.89 2.11
N ALA A 200 -1.84 21.88 2.44
CA ALA A 200 -2.73 23.00 2.19
C ALA A 200 -2.25 24.29 2.92
N CYS A 201 -1.81 24.17 4.17
CA CYS A 201 -1.21 25.28 4.91
C CYS A 201 0.08 25.80 4.27
N TRP A 202 1.00 24.91 3.86
CA TRP A 202 2.26 25.29 3.23
C TRP A 202 2.06 25.93 1.86
N TYR A 203 1.12 25.43 1.06
CA TYR A 203 0.72 26.07 -0.19
C TYR A 203 0.15 27.46 0.05
N THR A 204 -0.66 27.64 1.10
CA THR A 204 -1.21 28.96 1.47
C THR A 204 -0.11 29.95 1.84
N ALA A 205 0.91 29.50 2.58
CA ALA A 205 2.04 30.34 2.96
C ALA A 205 2.88 30.79 1.75
N LEU A 206 3.07 29.92 0.74
CA LEU A 206 3.87 30.22 -0.46
C LEU A 206 3.08 30.93 -1.58
N ALA A 207 1.76 30.74 -1.61
CA ALA A 207 0.86 31.33 -2.59
C ALA A 207 -0.33 32.05 -1.91
N PRO A 208 -0.06 33.09 -1.09
CA PRO A 208 -1.12 33.79 -0.37
C PRO A 208 -2.11 34.42 -1.36
N SER A 209 -3.40 34.25 -1.07
CA SER A 209 -4.49 34.62 -1.97
C SER A 209 -5.72 35.06 -1.18
N LYS A 210 -6.40 36.11 -1.65
CA LYS A 210 -7.73 36.50 -1.10
C LYS A 210 -8.81 35.47 -1.40
N LEU A 211 -8.60 34.60 -2.40
CA LEU A 211 -9.52 33.51 -2.72
C LEU A 211 -9.56 32.44 -1.62
N ILE A 212 -8.64 32.46 -0.65
CA ILE A 212 -8.65 31.55 0.51
C ILE A 212 -9.98 31.57 1.26
N LEU A 213 -10.75 32.66 1.18
CA LEU A 213 -12.11 32.72 1.74
C LEU A 213 -13.03 31.63 1.16
N LEU A 214 -12.83 31.23 -0.10
CA LEU A 214 -13.55 30.12 -0.74
C LEU A 214 -13.14 28.74 -0.19
N ALA A 215 -12.04 28.66 0.56
CA ALA A 215 -11.59 27.43 1.23
C ALA A 215 -12.21 27.25 2.62
N ILE A 216 -12.82 28.29 3.21
CA ILE A 216 -13.39 28.24 4.57
C ILE A 216 -14.37 27.06 4.73
N PRO A 217 -15.34 26.82 3.82
CA PRO A 217 -16.23 25.65 3.93
C PRO A 217 -15.45 24.33 3.93
N ALA A 218 -14.40 24.22 3.12
CA ALA A 218 -13.60 23.01 3.03
C ALA A 218 -12.75 22.78 4.30
N MET A 219 -12.23 23.84 4.90
CA MET A 219 -11.53 23.79 6.19
C MET A 219 -12.46 23.32 7.32
N ILE A 220 -13.68 23.87 7.36
CA ILE A 220 -14.74 23.48 8.31
C ILE A 220 -15.09 22.00 8.12
N HIS A 221 -15.38 21.58 6.88
CA HIS A 221 -15.67 20.19 6.56
C HIS A 221 -14.54 19.26 7.02
N THR A 222 -13.31 19.57 6.64
CA THR A 222 -12.15 18.72 6.93
C THR A 222 -11.88 18.59 8.42
N SER A 223 -12.14 19.64 9.20
CA SER A 223 -11.88 19.67 10.63
C SER A 223 -12.95 18.96 11.47
N TRP A 224 -14.22 18.99 11.03
CA TRP A 224 -15.35 18.54 11.87
C TRP A 224 -16.23 17.46 11.24
N PHE A 225 -16.23 17.33 9.92
CA PHE A 225 -17.19 16.48 9.19
C PHE A 225 -16.51 15.42 8.31
N ASN A 226 -15.17 15.38 8.28
CA ASN A 226 -14.44 14.40 7.48
C ASN A 226 -14.12 13.14 8.31
N PRO A 227 -14.69 11.97 8.00
CA PRO A 227 -14.44 10.73 8.73
C PRO A 227 -12.98 10.24 8.63
N HIS A 228 -12.28 10.64 7.57
CA HIS A 228 -10.88 10.28 7.28
C HIS A 228 -9.85 11.01 8.16
N LEU A 229 -10.29 11.96 8.99
CA LEU A 229 -9.41 12.62 9.94
C LEU A 229 -9.11 11.67 11.10
N THR A 230 -7.84 11.29 11.27
CA THR A 230 -7.34 10.39 12.32
C THR A 230 -7.34 11.09 13.69
N SER A 231 -8.53 11.34 14.22
CA SER A 231 -8.82 12.01 15.50
C SER A 231 -9.96 11.28 16.20
N ASP A 232 -10.13 11.49 17.50
CA ASP A 232 -11.23 10.89 18.28
C ASP A 232 -12.61 11.25 17.69
N SER A 233 -12.79 12.51 17.27
CA SER A 233 -14.01 12.98 16.61
C SER A 233 -14.23 12.32 15.25
N GLY A 234 -13.18 12.18 14.43
CA GLY A 234 -13.29 11.49 13.15
C GLY A 234 -13.62 10.00 13.33
N THR A 235 -13.02 9.35 14.34
CA THR A 235 -13.29 7.94 14.66
C THR A 235 -14.72 7.76 15.16
N ALA A 236 -15.24 8.70 15.96
CA ALA A 236 -16.64 8.70 16.37
C ALA A 236 -17.59 8.86 15.17
N LEU A 237 -17.24 9.71 14.21
CA LEU A 237 -18.02 9.87 12.97
C LEU A 237 -18.02 8.58 12.14
N VAL A 238 -16.87 7.94 11.94
CA VAL A 238 -16.76 6.63 11.27
C VAL A 238 -17.67 5.62 11.96
N ASN A 239 -17.57 5.48 13.28
CA ASN A 239 -18.38 4.53 14.04
C ASN A 239 -19.88 4.83 13.94
N SER A 240 -20.29 6.10 13.99
CA SER A 240 -21.71 6.46 13.85
C SER A 240 -22.30 5.96 12.52
N THR A 241 -21.54 6.02 11.43
CA THR A 241 -21.97 5.52 10.12
C THR A 241 -21.88 4.00 10.04
N LEU A 242 -20.76 3.40 10.48
CA LEU A 242 -20.56 1.95 10.41
C LEU A 242 -21.55 1.15 11.28
N HIS A 243 -22.04 1.73 12.38
CA HIS A 243 -23.07 1.08 13.20
C HIS A 243 -24.36 0.78 12.42
N HIS A 244 -24.72 1.61 11.44
CA HIS A 244 -25.85 1.33 10.56
C HIS A 244 -25.63 0.10 9.67
N HIS A 245 -24.37 -0.22 9.38
CA HIS A 245 -23.97 -1.40 8.62
C HIS A 245 -23.62 -2.60 9.52
N GLN A 246 -23.90 -2.55 10.82
CA GLN A 246 -23.53 -3.59 11.79
C GLN A 246 -22.01 -3.79 11.93
N TYR A 247 -21.23 -2.71 11.80
CA TYR A 247 -19.78 -2.73 12.09
C TYR A 247 -19.38 -1.69 13.13
N SER A 248 -18.28 -1.96 13.81
CA SER A 248 -17.56 -0.97 14.61
C SER A 248 -16.07 -1.00 14.32
N LEU A 249 -15.48 0.17 14.19
CA LEU A 249 -14.05 0.41 14.20
C LEU A 249 -13.56 0.46 15.65
N LEU A 250 -12.77 -0.54 16.05
CA LEU A 250 -12.21 -0.63 17.40
C LEU A 250 -10.97 0.25 17.56
N GLU A 251 -10.08 0.24 16.57
CA GLU A 251 -8.91 1.10 16.51
C GLU A 251 -8.41 1.22 15.07
N ARG A 252 -7.79 2.36 14.76
CA ARG A 252 -7.08 2.59 13.50
C ARG A 252 -5.75 3.29 13.74
N LYS A 253 -4.74 2.95 12.95
CA LYS A 253 -3.42 3.56 12.97
C LYS A 253 -2.81 3.59 11.58
N GLU A 254 -2.00 4.60 11.35
CA GLU A 254 -1.10 4.71 10.20
C GLU A 254 0.20 3.99 10.50
N SER A 255 0.76 3.27 9.53
CA SER A 255 2.02 2.54 9.70
C SER A 255 2.76 2.34 8.38
N LEU A 256 3.83 1.54 8.40
CA LEU A 256 4.76 1.32 7.29
C LEU A 256 4.09 0.68 6.08
N THR A 257 3.17 -0.27 6.29
CA THR A 257 2.49 -0.99 5.19
C THR A 257 1.18 -0.33 4.76
N GLY A 258 0.68 0.64 5.52
CA GLY A 258 -0.53 1.39 5.19
C GLY A 258 -1.40 1.73 6.38
N TYR A 259 -2.69 1.92 6.10
CA TYR A 259 -3.74 2.18 7.09
C TYR A 259 -4.15 0.86 7.71
N ILE A 260 -3.93 0.69 9.00
CA ILE A 260 -4.27 -0.53 9.72
C ILE A 260 -5.44 -0.26 10.65
N SER A 261 -6.45 -1.12 10.59
CA SER A 261 -7.63 -1.01 11.45
C SER A 261 -8.14 -2.36 11.94
N VAL A 262 -8.74 -2.35 13.12
CA VAL A 262 -9.47 -3.49 13.67
C VAL A 262 -10.96 -3.18 13.62
N LEU A 263 -11.69 -4.05 12.91
CA LEU A 263 -13.12 -3.93 12.70
C LEU A 263 -13.82 -5.10 13.39
N GLU A 264 -15.00 -4.86 13.93
CA GLU A 264 -15.88 -5.88 14.50
C GLU A 264 -17.22 -5.87 13.79
N SER A 265 -17.69 -7.05 13.38
CA SER A 265 -19.04 -7.24 12.84
C SER A 265 -20.01 -7.67 13.94
N HIS A 266 -21.08 -6.89 14.14
CA HIS A 266 -22.14 -7.20 15.10
C HIS A 266 -23.14 -8.24 14.55
N GLU A 267 -23.30 -8.32 13.24
CA GLU A 267 -24.20 -9.30 12.62
C GLU A 267 -23.57 -10.70 12.60
N HIS A 268 -22.34 -10.77 12.09
CA HIS A 268 -21.66 -12.04 11.88
C HIS A 268 -20.74 -12.44 13.05
N GLN A 269 -20.46 -11.52 13.97
CA GLN A 269 -19.71 -11.79 15.21
C GLN A 269 -18.28 -12.26 14.91
N TYR A 270 -17.56 -11.49 14.10
CA TYR A 270 -16.13 -11.66 13.86
C TYR A 270 -15.38 -10.35 14.05
N GLN A 271 -14.07 -10.45 14.30
CA GLN A 271 -13.13 -9.33 14.26
C GLN A 271 -12.19 -9.49 13.08
N LEU A 272 -11.88 -8.41 12.36
CA LEU A 272 -10.95 -8.39 11.22
C LEU A 272 -9.81 -7.42 11.49
N LEU A 273 -8.62 -7.78 11.00
CA LEU A 273 -7.50 -6.86 10.83
C LEU A 273 -7.42 -6.45 9.37
N ARG A 274 -7.61 -5.17 9.10
CA ARG A 274 -7.54 -4.58 7.76
C ARG A 274 -6.22 -3.83 7.59
N CYS A 275 -5.63 -3.93 6.40
CA CYS A 275 -4.53 -3.09 5.94
C CYS A 275 -4.87 -2.52 4.57
N ASP A 276 -5.05 -1.19 4.48
CA ASP A 276 -5.53 -0.50 3.28
C ASP A 276 -6.76 -1.19 2.67
N HIS A 277 -6.72 -1.62 1.41
CA HIS A 277 -7.81 -2.34 0.74
C HIS A 277 -7.61 -3.87 0.79
N SER A 278 -7.17 -4.39 1.93
CA SER A 278 -7.09 -5.83 2.16
C SER A 278 -7.33 -6.21 3.61
N LEU A 279 -7.55 -7.50 3.84
CA LEU A 279 -7.69 -8.12 5.15
C LEU A 279 -6.47 -8.99 5.43
N LEU A 280 -5.81 -8.75 6.57
CA LEU A 280 -4.64 -9.51 7.04
C LEU A 280 -5.02 -10.71 7.92
N GLY A 281 -6.32 -10.91 8.12
CA GLY A 281 -6.89 -12.00 8.90
C GLY A 281 -8.07 -11.54 9.74
N GLY A 282 -8.63 -12.50 10.49
CA GLY A 282 -9.71 -12.23 11.41
C GLY A 282 -10.18 -13.49 12.12
N ASP A 283 -10.92 -13.30 13.20
CA ASP A 283 -11.40 -14.35 14.08
C ASP A 283 -12.91 -14.27 14.27
N TRP A 284 -13.60 -15.41 14.14
CA TRP A 284 -14.95 -15.62 14.65
C TRP A 284 -14.94 -15.53 16.18
N LEU A 285 -15.78 -14.67 16.73
CA LEU A 285 -15.98 -14.52 18.16
C LEU A 285 -16.79 -15.68 18.73
N VAL A 286 -16.52 -16.02 19.99
CA VAL A 286 -17.27 -17.07 20.70
C VAL A 286 -18.56 -16.49 21.24
N THR A 287 -19.67 -16.81 20.58
CA THR A 287 -21.03 -16.49 21.00
C THR A 287 -21.75 -17.71 21.55
N GLU A 288 -22.91 -17.51 22.18
CA GLU A 288 -23.77 -18.61 22.62
C GLU A 288 -24.22 -19.50 21.45
N LYS A 289 -24.47 -18.90 20.28
CA LYS A 289 -24.85 -19.62 19.06
C LYS A 289 -23.73 -20.53 18.55
N THR A 290 -22.50 -20.02 18.51
CA THR A 290 -21.32 -20.81 18.09
C THR A 290 -20.92 -21.83 19.14
N ARG A 291 -21.12 -21.55 20.43
CA ARG A 291 -20.86 -22.48 21.53
C ARG A 291 -21.76 -23.72 21.42
N LYS A 292 -23.03 -23.54 21.06
CA LYS A 292 -23.96 -24.65 20.75
C LYS A 292 -23.51 -25.50 19.56
N LYS A 293 -22.72 -24.95 18.65
CA LYS A 293 -22.08 -25.68 17.53
C LYS A 293 -20.74 -26.32 17.91
N GLY A 294 -20.32 -26.22 19.17
CA GLY A 294 -19.08 -26.81 19.67
C GLY A 294 -17.85 -25.88 19.62
N GLN A 295 -18.00 -24.63 19.17
CA GLN A 295 -16.89 -23.68 19.18
C GLN A 295 -16.59 -23.24 20.62
N THR A 296 -15.37 -23.47 21.08
CA THR A 296 -14.95 -23.14 22.46
C THR A 296 -13.97 -21.97 22.53
N LYS A 297 -13.34 -21.63 21.40
CA LYS A 297 -12.30 -20.61 21.27
C LYS A 297 -12.54 -19.77 20.01
N ARG A 298 -11.87 -18.63 19.90
CA ARG A 298 -11.82 -17.86 18.65
C ARG A 298 -11.20 -18.72 17.55
N GLU A 299 -11.74 -18.61 16.34
CA GLU A 299 -11.24 -19.36 15.18
C GLU A 299 -11.12 -18.44 13.97
N THR A 300 -10.04 -18.61 13.21
CA THR A 300 -9.79 -17.81 12.01
C THR A 300 -10.97 -17.88 11.03
N VAL A 301 -11.31 -16.75 10.43
CA VAL A 301 -12.29 -16.68 9.34
C VAL A 301 -11.74 -17.22 8.02
N TYR A 302 -10.42 -17.33 7.89
CA TYR A 302 -9.73 -17.84 6.70
C TYR A 302 -9.09 -19.20 6.97
N SER A 303 -9.38 -20.18 6.11
CA SER A 303 -8.91 -21.56 6.20
C SER A 303 -7.43 -21.72 5.87
N VAL A 304 -6.87 -20.89 4.96
CA VAL A 304 -5.43 -20.89 4.61
C VAL A 304 -4.53 -20.85 5.85
N PHE A 305 -4.83 -19.98 6.83
CA PHE A 305 -3.99 -19.84 8.04
C PHE A 305 -3.99 -21.10 8.91
N THR A 306 -5.11 -21.83 8.92
CA THR A 306 -5.20 -23.13 9.58
C THR A 306 -4.41 -24.18 8.80
N MET A 307 -4.54 -24.22 7.47
CA MET A 307 -3.82 -25.18 6.63
C MET A 307 -2.29 -25.05 6.77
N LEU A 308 -1.76 -23.83 6.86
CA LEU A 308 -0.32 -23.60 7.05
C LEU A 308 0.22 -24.31 8.29
N GLU A 309 -0.60 -24.49 9.33
CA GLU A 309 -0.20 -25.22 10.54
C GLU A 309 0.12 -26.70 10.26
N ALA A 310 -0.38 -27.28 9.18
CA ALA A 310 -0.15 -28.68 8.82
C ALA A 310 1.31 -28.99 8.48
N VAL A 311 2.17 -27.97 8.34
CA VAL A 311 3.62 -28.16 8.14
C VAL A 311 4.25 -29.00 9.27
N ARG A 312 3.70 -28.93 10.49
CA ARG A 312 4.16 -29.75 11.63
C ARG A 312 3.73 -31.21 11.57
N LEU A 313 2.73 -31.52 10.75
CA LEU A 313 2.26 -32.88 10.54
C LEU A 313 3.00 -33.58 9.40
N VAL A 314 3.81 -32.88 8.60
CA VAL A 314 4.61 -33.51 7.56
C VAL A 314 5.60 -34.49 8.21
N GLU A 315 5.61 -35.72 7.72
CA GLU A 315 6.49 -36.77 8.22
C GLU A 315 7.95 -36.43 7.87
N ARG A 316 8.82 -36.47 8.89
CA ARG A 316 10.25 -36.18 8.77
C ARG A 316 11.07 -37.40 9.11
N ALA A 317 12.31 -37.43 8.64
CA ALA A 317 13.27 -38.48 8.97
C ALA A 317 13.54 -38.55 10.49
N GLU A 318 13.67 -37.40 11.15
CA GLU A 318 13.81 -37.34 12.61
C GLU A 318 12.54 -36.76 13.25
N SER A 319 11.78 -37.63 13.91
CA SER A 319 10.64 -37.20 14.72
C SER A 319 11.16 -36.52 15.99
N ARG A 320 10.81 -35.24 16.16
CA ARG A 320 11.09 -34.47 17.38
C ARG A 320 9.76 -34.03 18.00
N PRO A 321 9.62 -34.07 19.33
CA PRO A 321 8.47 -33.48 19.99
C PRO A 321 8.33 -31.99 19.65
N ASP A 322 7.09 -31.50 19.61
CA ASP A 322 6.79 -30.09 19.30
C ASP A 322 7.56 -29.13 20.23
N ARG A 323 7.61 -29.43 21.54
CA ARG A 323 8.34 -28.64 22.55
C ARG A 323 9.86 -28.52 22.31
N ASP A 324 10.44 -29.46 21.58
CA ASP A 324 11.87 -29.50 21.26
C ASP A 324 12.15 -29.02 19.82
N SER A 325 11.10 -28.56 19.13
CA SER A 325 11.15 -28.06 17.76
C SER A 325 11.19 -26.53 17.73
N SER A 326 11.58 -26.00 16.57
CA SER A 326 11.78 -24.58 16.31
C SER A 326 11.11 -24.16 15.02
N ALA A 327 10.44 -23.01 15.02
CA ALA A 327 9.71 -22.49 13.88
C ALA A 327 10.09 -21.04 13.56
N LEU A 328 10.16 -20.72 12.27
CA LEU A 328 10.32 -19.36 11.76
C LEU A 328 9.10 -18.98 10.91
N PHE A 329 8.46 -17.89 11.27
CA PHE A 329 7.39 -17.26 10.51
C PHE A 329 7.93 -15.99 9.84
N ILE A 330 7.80 -15.93 8.51
CA ILE A 330 8.01 -14.71 7.74
C ILE A 330 6.63 -14.13 7.45
N GLY A 331 6.30 -13.02 8.10
CA GLY A 331 4.95 -12.45 8.21
C GLY A 331 4.21 -12.91 9.48
N LEU A 332 3.16 -12.16 9.85
CA LEU A 332 2.36 -12.42 11.05
C LEU A 332 0.84 -12.38 10.82
N GLY A 333 0.33 -11.35 10.14
CA GLY A 333 -1.11 -11.09 10.06
C GLY A 333 -1.72 -10.91 11.46
N ILE A 334 -2.82 -11.61 11.76
CA ILE A 334 -3.39 -11.65 13.12
C ILE A 334 -2.70 -12.64 14.07
N GLY A 335 -1.76 -13.45 13.57
CA GLY A 335 -1.00 -14.41 14.38
C GLY A 335 -1.65 -15.77 14.59
N THR A 336 -2.62 -16.19 13.76
CA THR A 336 -3.30 -17.49 13.85
C THR A 336 -2.35 -18.68 13.95
N SER A 337 -1.50 -18.88 12.93
CA SER A 337 -0.57 -20.02 12.89
C SER A 337 0.56 -19.87 13.91
N PRO A 338 1.19 -18.70 14.11
CA PRO A 338 2.16 -18.51 15.19
C PRO A 338 1.59 -18.82 16.59
N LYS A 339 0.37 -18.37 16.90
CA LYS A 339 -0.31 -18.66 18.17
C LYS A 339 -0.43 -20.17 18.40
N ALA A 340 -0.81 -20.92 17.36
CA ALA A 340 -0.90 -22.38 17.44
C ALA A 340 0.43 -23.04 17.83
N PHE A 341 1.53 -22.59 17.20
CA PHE A 341 2.87 -23.15 17.44
C PHE A 341 3.36 -22.82 18.85
N ILE A 342 3.11 -21.59 19.30
CA ILE A 342 3.46 -21.14 20.64
C ILE A 342 2.68 -21.91 21.71
N GLU A 343 1.38 -22.14 21.51
CA GLU A 343 0.53 -22.93 22.41
C GLU A 343 0.96 -24.41 22.50
N LEU A 344 1.50 -24.97 21.41
CA LEU A 344 2.08 -26.32 21.37
C LEU A 344 3.50 -26.40 21.98
N GLY A 345 4.06 -25.27 22.41
CA GLY A 345 5.38 -25.19 23.01
C GLY A 345 6.54 -25.15 22.01
N ILE A 346 6.27 -24.97 20.72
CA ILE A 346 7.31 -24.85 19.69
C ILE A 346 8.03 -23.51 19.85
N ASN A 347 9.36 -23.51 19.89
CA ASN A 347 10.15 -22.27 19.97
C ASN A 347 9.96 -21.45 18.68
N THR A 348 9.15 -20.41 18.77
CA THR A 348 8.63 -19.69 17.61
C THR A 348 9.33 -18.35 17.44
N THR A 349 9.86 -18.10 16.24
CA THR A 349 10.43 -16.84 15.81
C THR A 349 9.54 -16.22 14.75
N ILE A 350 9.19 -14.94 14.90
CA ILE A 350 8.30 -14.21 14.00
C ILE A 350 9.07 -13.01 13.44
N VAL A 351 9.02 -12.82 12.13
CA VAL A 351 9.56 -11.65 11.43
C VAL A 351 8.40 -10.91 10.77
N GLU A 352 8.03 -9.77 11.33
CA GLU A 352 6.93 -8.93 10.85
C GLU A 352 7.48 -7.57 10.41
N LEU A 353 7.04 -7.07 9.27
CA LEU A 353 7.51 -5.79 8.75
C LEU A 353 6.90 -4.62 9.54
N ASP A 354 5.62 -4.73 9.90
CA ASP A 354 4.83 -3.62 10.39
C ASP A 354 4.62 -3.65 11.92
N PRO A 355 5.06 -2.62 12.66
CA PRO A 355 4.94 -2.58 14.12
C PRO A 355 3.48 -2.53 14.61
N VAL A 356 2.57 -1.94 13.84
CA VAL A 356 1.16 -1.82 14.23
C VAL A 356 0.44 -3.16 14.00
N VAL A 357 0.77 -3.91 12.94
CA VAL A 357 0.27 -5.29 12.77
C VAL A 357 0.66 -6.15 13.96
N TYR A 358 1.92 -6.09 14.39
CA TYR A 358 2.39 -6.80 15.58
C TYR A 358 1.67 -6.37 16.87
N ASP A 359 1.51 -5.07 17.09
CA ASP A 359 0.79 -4.52 18.24
C ASP A 359 -0.67 -5.00 18.29
N PHE A 360 -1.37 -4.94 17.15
CA PHE A 360 -2.77 -5.34 17.05
C PHE A 360 -2.99 -6.85 17.15
N ALA A 361 -2.08 -7.67 16.60
CA ALA A 361 -2.12 -9.13 16.79
C ALA A 361 -2.07 -9.50 18.28
N ARG A 362 -1.24 -8.80 19.08
CA ARG A 362 -1.19 -9.01 20.53
C ARG A 362 -2.40 -8.45 21.27
N LYS A 363 -2.84 -7.24 20.89
CA LYS A 363 -3.89 -6.51 21.60
C LYS A 363 -5.29 -7.06 21.34
N TYR A 364 -5.60 -7.45 20.11
CA TYR A 364 -6.95 -7.80 19.67
C TYR A 364 -7.11 -9.29 19.33
N PHE A 365 -6.05 -9.96 18.90
CA PHE A 365 -6.09 -11.36 18.41
C PHE A 365 -5.35 -12.35 19.32
N GLU A 366 -5.01 -11.92 20.55
CA GLU A 366 -4.48 -12.78 21.61
C GLU A 366 -3.21 -13.53 21.20
N LEU A 367 -2.31 -12.91 20.42
CA LEU A 367 -0.98 -13.47 20.15
C LEU A 367 -0.22 -13.64 21.48
N PRO A 368 0.17 -14.86 21.88
CA PRO A 368 0.85 -15.09 23.15
C PRO A 368 2.20 -14.36 23.21
N PRO A 369 2.71 -13.96 24.39
CA PRO A 369 3.96 -13.21 24.51
C PRO A 369 5.24 -14.06 24.47
N ASN A 370 5.13 -15.39 24.54
CA ASN A 370 6.25 -16.32 24.66
C ASN A 370 6.81 -16.74 23.28
N HIS A 371 7.39 -15.77 22.57
CA HIS A 371 8.04 -15.95 21.27
C HIS A 371 9.16 -14.95 21.04
N ASN A 372 9.99 -15.20 20.02
CA ASN A 372 10.98 -14.24 19.55
C ASN A 372 10.36 -13.39 18.44
N ALA A 373 10.33 -12.07 18.60
CA ALA A 373 9.76 -11.16 17.61
C ALA A 373 10.84 -10.24 17.02
N PHE A 374 10.90 -10.20 15.69
CA PHE A 374 11.74 -9.31 14.91
C PHE A 374 10.85 -8.41 14.05
N VAL A 375 10.55 -7.21 14.54
CA VAL A 375 9.74 -6.22 13.81
C VAL A 375 10.65 -5.45 12.85
N GLN A 376 10.93 -6.02 11.68
CA GLN A 376 11.83 -5.49 10.66
C GLN A 376 11.63 -6.16 9.29
N ASN A 377 12.29 -5.63 8.26
CA ASN A 377 12.28 -6.23 6.93
C ASN A 377 12.92 -7.64 6.90
N ALA A 378 12.21 -8.60 6.31
CA ALA A 378 12.65 -9.99 6.21
C ALA A 378 13.90 -10.19 5.33
N LEU A 379 14.12 -9.36 4.31
CA LEU A 379 15.29 -9.47 3.42
C LEU A 379 16.63 -9.38 4.18
N PRO A 380 16.94 -8.28 4.91
CA PRO A 380 18.17 -8.19 5.69
C PRO A 380 18.20 -9.18 6.88
N PHE A 381 17.04 -9.50 7.47
CA PHE A 381 16.96 -10.52 8.51
C PHE A 381 17.47 -11.87 7.98
N VAL A 382 16.87 -12.40 6.91
CA VAL A 382 17.28 -13.71 6.34
C VAL A 382 18.73 -13.68 5.85
N ASP A 383 19.17 -12.58 5.23
CA ASP A 383 20.55 -12.45 4.73
C ASP A 383 21.61 -12.49 5.83
N SER A 384 21.28 -11.99 7.03
CA SER A 384 22.15 -12.06 8.21
C SER A 384 22.03 -13.40 8.94
N PHE A 385 20.80 -13.83 9.27
CA PHE A 385 20.54 -15.03 10.05
C PHE A 385 21.05 -16.30 9.37
N LYS A 386 20.94 -16.41 8.04
CA LYS A 386 21.42 -17.58 7.30
C LYS A 386 22.94 -17.81 7.42
N LYS A 387 23.70 -16.78 7.80
CA LYS A 387 25.15 -16.84 8.01
C LYS A 387 25.48 -17.16 9.46
N SER A 388 24.77 -16.56 10.41
CA SER A 388 25.04 -16.72 11.85
C SER A 388 24.39 -17.95 12.47
N GLN A 389 23.23 -18.38 11.96
CA GLN A 389 22.40 -19.44 12.51
C GLN A 389 21.83 -20.35 11.39
N PRO A 390 22.68 -21.00 10.57
CA PRO A 390 22.21 -21.97 9.59
C PRO A 390 21.53 -23.17 10.25
N ALA A 391 20.64 -23.87 9.53
CA ALA A 391 19.97 -25.09 9.96
C ALA A 391 19.33 -25.01 11.37
N SER A 392 18.74 -23.86 11.70
CA SER A 392 18.21 -23.59 13.04
C SER A 392 16.72 -23.87 13.18
N PHE A 393 15.97 -24.08 12.09
CA PHE A 393 14.52 -24.25 12.12
C PHE A 393 14.06 -25.60 11.61
N ASP A 394 13.15 -26.22 12.35
CA ASP A 394 12.42 -27.43 11.95
C ASP A 394 11.31 -27.12 10.95
N TYR A 395 10.65 -25.99 11.17
CA TYR A 395 9.53 -25.52 10.37
C TYR A 395 9.78 -24.08 9.93
N ILE A 396 9.50 -23.79 8.67
CA ILE A 396 9.40 -22.41 8.19
C ILE A 396 7.99 -22.22 7.63
N VAL A 397 7.32 -21.13 8.00
CA VAL A 397 6.06 -20.71 7.40
C VAL A 397 6.31 -19.35 6.75
N HIS A 398 6.10 -19.28 5.44
CA HIS A 398 6.24 -18.08 4.64
C HIS A 398 4.85 -17.60 4.22
N ASP A 399 4.33 -16.59 4.92
CA ASP A 399 2.98 -16.06 4.74
C ASP A 399 3.05 -14.53 4.75
N VAL A 400 3.26 -13.95 3.56
CA VAL A 400 3.56 -12.52 3.40
C VAL A 400 2.56 -11.86 2.47
N PHE A 401 2.00 -10.75 2.90
CA PHE A 401 1.04 -9.99 2.11
C PHE A 401 1.06 -8.51 2.53
N THR A 402 1.11 -7.57 1.58
CA THR A 402 1.23 -6.13 1.88
C THR A 402 0.03 -5.31 1.39
N GLY A 403 -1.19 -5.77 1.63
CA GLY A 403 -2.39 -4.94 1.38
C GLY A 403 -2.82 -4.83 -0.09
N GLY A 404 -2.34 -5.70 -0.98
CA GLY A 404 -2.78 -5.73 -2.38
C GLY A 404 -2.08 -6.73 -3.31
N ALA A 405 -0.87 -7.16 -2.96
CA ALA A 405 -0.16 -8.29 -3.58
C ALA A 405 0.97 -8.77 -2.65
N GLU A 406 1.53 -9.92 -2.95
CA GLU A 406 2.71 -10.47 -2.31
C GLU A 406 3.99 -9.72 -2.74
N PRO A 407 4.92 -9.40 -1.82
CA PRO A 407 6.19 -8.77 -2.18
C PRO A 407 7.10 -9.70 -3.01
N THR A 408 7.25 -9.42 -4.31
CA THR A 408 8.05 -10.22 -5.26
C THR A 408 9.47 -10.52 -4.79
N ALA A 409 10.11 -9.57 -4.11
CA ALA A 409 11.46 -9.74 -3.56
C ALA A 409 11.59 -10.94 -2.59
N LEU A 410 10.49 -11.33 -1.93
CA LEU A 410 10.43 -12.46 -0.99
C LEU A 410 10.18 -13.81 -1.69
N PHE A 411 9.98 -13.83 -3.01
CA PHE A 411 9.85 -15.05 -3.81
C PHE A 411 11.05 -15.29 -4.73
N THR A 412 12.11 -14.49 -4.60
CA THR A 412 13.35 -14.65 -5.37
C THR A 412 14.10 -15.92 -4.97
N ILE A 413 14.82 -16.53 -5.91
CA ILE A 413 15.65 -17.71 -5.65
C ILE A 413 16.69 -17.46 -4.55
N GLU A 414 17.21 -16.22 -4.45
CA GLU A 414 18.17 -15.84 -3.42
C GLU A 414 17.55 -15.83 -2.02
N PHE A 415 16.34 -15.30 -1.89
CA PHE A 415 15.62 -15.25 -0.61
C PHE A 415 15.15 -16.63 -0.18
N LEU A 416 14.49 -17.38 -1.07
CA LEU A 416 14.06 -18.75 -0.81
C LEU A 416 15.26 -19.66 -0.50
N GLY A 417 16.39 -19.48 -1.20
CA GLY A 417 17.65 -20.15 -0.88
C GLY A 417 18.23 -19.72 0.47
N GLY A 418 17.91 -18.52 0.96
CA GLY A 418 18.15 -18.10 2.34
C GLY A 418 17.34 -18.89 3.35
N LEU A 419 16.04 -19.03 3.12
CA LEU A 419 15.16 -19.86 3.96
C LEU A 419 15.60 -21.33 3.96
N SER A 420 15.98 -21.87 2.80
CA SER A 420 16.52 -23.25 2.68
C SER A 420 17.79 -23.47 3.53
N ARG A 421 18.67 -22.46 3.65
CA ARG A 421 19.85 -22.53 4.54
C ARG A 421 19.50 -22.44 6.02
N LEU A 422 18.41 -21.76 6.37
CA LEU A 422 17.91 -21.65 7.75
C LEU A 422 17.17 -22.92 8.19
N LEU A 423 16.56 -23.63 7.24
CA LEU A 423 15.85 -24.88 7.48
C LEU A 423 16.83 -26.04 7.75
N LYS A 424 16.53 -26.88 8.74
CA LYS A 424 17.22 -28.14 8.99
C LYS A 424 17.11 -29.09 7.79
N ASP A 425 18.01 -30.09 7.70
CA ASP A 425 18.08 -31.01 6.55
C ASP A 425 16.84 -31.88 6.35
N ASP A 426 16.15 -32.21 7.43
CA ASP A 426 14.85 -32.87 7.43
C ASP A 426 13.68 -31.91 7.68
N GLY A 427 13.94 -30.61 7.74
CA GLY A 427 12.93 -29.58 7.99
C GLY A 427 11.97 -29.38 6.81
N VAL A 428 10.84 -28.76 7.12
CA VAL A 428 9.73 -28.55 6.19
C VAL A 428 9.36 -27.07 6.12
N ILE A 429 9.10 -26.57 4.92
CA ILE A 429 8.58 -25.22 4.70
C ILE A 429 7.15 -25.28 4.17
N ALA A 430 6.28 -24.40 4.67
CA ALA A 430 4.98 -24.10 4.06
C ALA A 430 5.01 -22.67 3.53
N ILE A 431 4.56 -22.49 2.29
CA ILE A 431 4.53 -21.19 1.60
C ILE A 431 3.09 -20.91 1.18
N ASN A 432 2.54 -19.77 1.60
CA ASN A 432 1.30 -19.24 1.08
C ASN A 432 1.58 -18.36 -0.14
N TYR A 433 0.80 -18.51 -1.20
CA TYR A 433 0.86 -17.64 -2.37
C TYR A 433 -0.51 -17.58 -3.06
N ALA A 434 -1.10 -16.40 -3.15
CA ALA A 434 -2.39 -16.17 -3.79
C ALA A 434 -2.19 -15.73 -5.25
N ALA A 435 -2.73 -16.50 -6.20
CA ALA A 435 -2.65 -16.14 -7.61
C ALA A 435 -3.71 -16.81 -8.45
N ASP A 436 -3.93 -16.27 -9.66
CA ASP A 436 -4.62 -16.99 -10.72
C ASP A 436 -3.70 -18.10 -11.25
N ILE A 437 -4.14 -19.36 -11.08
CA ILE A 437 -3.39 -20.57 -11.43
C ILE A 437 -3.11 -20.72 -12.94
N THR A 438 -3.79 -19.96 -13.79
CA THR A 438 -3.66 -20.00 -15.25
C THR A 438 -2.59 -19.05 -15.79
N THR A 439 -2.02 -18.20 -14.93
CA THR A 439 -1.19 -17.07 -15.35
C THR A 439 0.32 -17.37 -15.34
N LEU A 440 1.12 -16.50 -15.96
CA LEU A 440 2.58 -16.63 -15.97
C LEU A 440 3.23 -16.43 -14.57
N PRO A 441 2.78 -15.48 -13.73
CA PRO A 441 3.33 -15.27 -12.39
C PRO A 441 3.40 -16.52 -11.52
N VAL A 442 2.31 -17.28 -11.45
CA VAL A 442 2.27 -18.50 -10.65
C VAL A 442 3.29 -19.53 -11.13
N LYS A 443 3.48 -19.66 -12.45
CA LYS A 443 4.49 -20.57 -13.01
C LYS A 443 5.90 -20.16 -12.61
N ILE A 444 6.19 -18.86 -12.65
CA ILE A 444 7.50 -18.31 -12.24
C ILE A 444 7.75 -18.59 -10.75
N VAL A 445 6.78 -18.28 -9.90
CA VAL A 445 6.91 -18.46 -8.45
C VAL A 445 7.04 -19.93 -8.08
N LEU A 446 6.15 -20.80 -8.56
CA LEU A 446 6.21 -22.24 -8.27
C LEU A 446 7.50 -22.89 -8.78
N ARG A 447 7.96 -22.51 -9.97
CA ARG A 447 9.23 -23.01 -10.51
C ARG A 447 10.44 -22.51 -9.70
N THR A 448 10.39 -21.28 -9.20
CA THR A 448 11.45 -20.73 -8.32
C THR A 448 11.48 -21.47 -6.98
N ILE A 449 10.32 -21.73 -6.38
CA ILE A 449 10.19 -22.56 -5.17
C ILE A 449 10.76 -23.95 -5.43
N HIS A 450 10.32 -24.62 -6.49
CA HIS A 450 10.72 -25.99 -6.82
C HIS A 450 12.22 -26.11 -7.15
N GLN A 451 12.86 -25.04 -7.61
CA GLN A 451 14.31 -25.02 -7.83
C GLN A 451 15.11 -25.01 -6.52
N VAL A 452 14.56 -24.41 -5.46
CA VAL A 452 15.18 -24.39 -4.13
C VAL A 452 14.80 -25.63 -3.31
N PHE A 453 13.53 -26.04 -3.39
CA PHE A 453 12.97 -27.18 -2.67
C PHE A 453 12.43 -28.21 -3.67
N PRO A 454 13.13 -29.32 -3.89
CA PRO A 454 12.85 -30.23 -5.01
C PRO A 454 11.63 -31.15 -4.81
N THR A 455 11.10 -31.25 -3.60
CA THR A 455 9.95 -32.10 -3.29
C THR A 455 8.88 -31.25 -2.62
N CYS A 456 7.75 -31.06 -3.31
CA CYS A 456 6.65 -30.22 -2.86
C CYS A 456 5.28 -30.86 -3.14
N ARG A 457 4.26 -30.47 -2.35
CA ARG A 457 2.83 -30.70 -2.61
C ARG A 457 2.07 -29.39 -2.41
N ILE A 458 1.07 -29.14 -3.27
CA ILE A 458 0.34 -27.87 -3.32
C ILE A 458 -1.13 -28.15 -2.97
N TYR A 459 -1.71 -27.32 -2.12
CA TYR A 459 -3.11 -27.41 -1.74
C TYR A 459 -3.82 -26.06 -1.90
N HIS A 460 -5.14 -26.08 -2.04
CA HIS A 460 -5.98 -24.87 -2.01
C HIS A 460 -7.02 -24.93 -0.89
N ASP A 461 -7.51 -23.75 -0.50
CA ASP A 461 -8.48 -23.59 0.58
C ASP A 461 -9.92 -23.33 0.10
N GLN A 462 -10.18 -23.46 -1.20
CA GLN A 462 -11.53 -23.31 -1.78
C GLN A 462 -12.57 -24.26 -1.18
N ALA A 463 -13.78 -23.73 -1.04
CA ALA A 463 -14.96 -24.53 -0.77
C ALA A 463 -15.36 -25.35 -2.03
N PRO A 464 -15.95 -26.56 -1.87
CA PRO A 464 -16.39 -27.39 -2.99
C PRO A 464 -17.37 -26.73 -3.96
N GLU A 465 -18.06 -25.66 -3.52
CA GLU A 465 -19.06 -24.93 -4.30
C GLU A 465 -18.43 -23.88 -5.24
N ASP A 466 -17.14 -23.57 -5.08
CA ASP A 466 -16.43 -22.50 -5.82
C ASP A 466 -15.64 -23.02 -7.04
N THR A 467 -16.26 -23.88 -7.86
CA THR A 467 -15.56 -24.61 -8.93
C THR A 467 -15.16 -23.76 -10.16
N GLY A 468 -15.43 -22.44 -10.15
CA GLY A 468 -15.17 -21.55 -11.28
C GLY A 468 -14.09 -20.50 -11.05
N ASN A 469 -13.67 -20.30 -9.80
CA ASN A 469 -12.68 -19.28 -9.47
C ASN A 469 -11.26 -19.81 -9.67
N THR A 470 -10.48 -19.13 -10.51
CA THR A 470 -9.08 -19.48 -10.81
C THR A 470 -8.08 -18.81 -9.85
N PHE A 471 -8.52 -17.81 -9.07
CA PHE A 471 -7.68 -17.10 -8.11
C PHE A 471 -7.72 -17.80 -6.75
N LEU A 472 -6.63 -18.49 -6.42
CA LEU A 472 -6.55 -19.39 -5.27
C LEU A 472 -5.44 -18.96 -4.31
N ASN A 473 -5.66 -19.11 -3.01
CA ASN A 473 -4.55 -19.25 -2.07
C ASN A 473 -3.97 -20.65 -2.23
N MET A 474 -2.70 -20.73 -2.62
CA MET A 474 -1.97 -21.99 -2.70
C MET A 474 -1.07 -22.16 -1.49
N ILE A 475 -1.23 -23.28 -0.81
CA ILE A 475 -0.39 -23.70 0.30
C ILE A 475 0.60 -24.74 -0.22
N VAL A 476 1.85 -24.34 -0.38
CA VAL A 476 2.92 -25.18 -0.91
C VAL A 476 3.77 -25.71 0.24
N PHE A 477 3.64 -27.00 0.54
CA PHE A 477 4.54 -27.68 1.47
C PHE A 477 5.74 -28.23 0.71
N CYS A 478 6.95 -27.98 1.19
CA CYS A 478 8.17 -28.45 0.55
C CYS A 478 9.24 -28.94 1.54
N THR A 479 10.15 -29.78 1.05
CA THR A 479 11.36 -30.22 1.76
C THR A 479 12.61 -30.05 0.89
N LYS A 480 13.80 -30.10 1.52
CA LYS A 480 15.09 -30.04 0.80
C LYS A 480 15.48 -31.37 0.16
N GLN A 481 14.87 -32.46 0.61
CA GLN A 481 15.26 -33.81 0.21
C GLN A 481 14.70 -34.10 -1.19
N ARG A 482 15.52 -34.72 -2.07
CA ARG A 482 15.10 -35.11 -3.43
C ARG A 482 14.38 -36.45 -3.49
N ARG A 483 14.24 -37.15 -2.35
CA ARG A 483 13.71 -38.50 -2.28
C ARG A 483 12.53 -38.53 -1.33
N GLY A 484 11.49 -39.27 -1.70
CA GLY A 484 10.25 -39.37 -0.96
C GLY A 484 9.14 -38.48 -1.54
N THR A 485 7.94 -38.67 -1.00
CA THR A 485 6.80 -37.78 -1.23
C THR A 485 6.40 -37.18 0.12
N ILE A 486 5.82 -35.99 0.11
CA ILE A 486 5.32 -35.37 1.34
C ILE A 486 4.07 -36.12 1.79
N THR A 487 4.16 -36.75 2.96
CA THR A 487 3.05 -37.38 3.67
C THR A 487 2.80 -36.65 4.97
N PHE A 488 1.55 -36.65 5.42
CA PHE A 488 1.16 -36.09 6.70
C PHE A 488 0.85 -37.23 7.66
N ARG A 489 1.42 -37.18 8.87
CA ARG A 489 1.06 -38.10 9.94
C ARG A 489 -0.42 -37.92 10.29
N THR A 490 -1.05 -38.98 10.79
CA THR A 490 -2.41 -38.88 11.31
C THR A 490 -2.43 -37.90 12.50
N PRO A 491 -3.33 -36.90 12.50
CA PRO A 491 -3.44 -35.96 13.60
C PRO A 491 -4.04 -36.64 14.84
N VAL A 492 -3.61 -36.20 16.00
CA VAL A 492 -4.15 -36.55 17.32
C VAL A 492 -4.98 -35.38 17.89
N ASP A 493 -5.77 -35.61 18.93
CA ASP A 493 -6.64 -34.55 19.49
C ASP A 493 -5.89 -33.28 19.93
N ALA A 494 -4.64 -33.43 20.39
CA ALA A 494 -3.79 -32.29 20.74
C ALA A 494 -3.49 -31.39 19.53
N ASP A 495 -3.42 -31.95 18.32
CA ASP A 495 -3.17 -31.18 17.09
C ASP A 495 -4.31 -30.23 16.76
N PHE A 496 -5.53 -30.53 17.21
CA PHE A 496 -6.69 -29.68 16.97
C PHE A 496 -6.87 -28.62 18.06
N ALA A 497 -6.36 -28.87 19.27
CA ALA A 497 -6.50 -27.99 20.44
C ALA A 497 -7.94 -27.48 20.70
N GLY A 498 -8.94 -28.29 20.30
CA GLY A 498 -10.37 -27.98 20.40
C GLY A 498 -10.96 -27.11 19.28
N SER A 499 -10.19 -26.73 18.26
CA SER A 499 -10.65 -25.93 17.11
C SER A 499 -11.38 -26.79 16.07
N LEU A 500 -12.57 -26.33 15.66
CA LEU A 500 -13.36 -26.93 14.60
C LEU A 500 -12.71 -26.72 13.22
N SER A 501 -12.20 -25.51 12.96
CA SER A 501 -11.43 -25.17 11.76
C SER A 501 -10.23 -26.11 11.58
N ARG A 502 -9.42 -26.32 12.64
CA ARG A 502 -8.30 -27.27 12.59
C ARG A 502 -8.75 -28.69 12.26
N ARG A 503 -9.85 -29.16 12.86
CA ARG A 503 -10.41 -30.50 12.55
C ARG A 503 -10.84 -30.65 11.10
N HIS A 504 -11.25 -29.56 10.45
CA HIS A 504 -11.70 -29.60 9.06
C HIS A 504 -10.55 -29.53 8.04
N TRP A 505 -9.54 -28.70 8.33
CA TRP A 505 -8.51 -28.30 7.37
C TRP A 505 -7.13 -28.91 7.61
N ILE A 506 -6.92 -29.63 8.71
CA ILE A 506 -5.65 -30.27 9.05
C ILE A 506 -5.83 -31.80 9.24
N PRO A 507 -5.06 -32.64 8.52
CA PRO A 507 -4.23 -32.29 7.37
C PRO A 507 -5.10 -31.90 6.15
N PRO A 508 -4.52 -31.20 5.15
CA PRO A 508 -5.19 -30.95 3.88
C PRO A 508 -5.62 -32.27 3.22
N LYS A 509 -6.80 -32.27 2.61
CA LYS A 509 -7.40 -33.45 1.96
C LYS A 509 -6.83 -33.62 0.56
N ASN A 510 -6.83 -34.85 0.04
CA ASN A 510 -6.36 -35.13 -1.34
C ASN A 510 -7.21 -34.42 -2.40
N GLU A 511 -8.50 -34.17 -2.13
CA GLU A 511 -9.39 -33.42 -3.03
C GLU A 511 -9.00 -31.94 -3.17
N GLN A 512 -8.21 -31.41 -2.22
CA GLN A 512 -7.70 -30.04 -2.23
C GLN A 512 -6.33 -29.93 -2.89
N GLU A 513 -5.75 -31.04 -3.34
CA GLU A 513 -4.41 -31.08 -3.91
C GLU A 513 -4.40 -30.58 -5.36
N ILE A 514 -3.49 -29.66 -5.64
CA ILE A 514 -3.17 -29.21 -6.98
C ILE A 514 -1.88 -29.89 -7.42
N LEU A 515 -1.95 -30.63 -8.54
CA LEU A 515 -0.76 -31.25 -9.11
C LEU A 515 0.17 -30.17 -9.68
N TYR A 516 1.44 -30.15 -9.27
CA TYR A 516 2.43 -29.22 -9.83
C TYR A 516 2.46 -29.24 -11.37
N SER A 517 2.32 -30.42 -11.97
CA SER A 517 2.31 -30.61 -13.43
C SER A 517 1.06 -30.07 -14.14
N SER A 518 -0.02 -29.76 -13.41
CA SER A 518 -1.20 -29.10 -14.03
C SER A 518 -0.98 -27.61 -14.26
N ILE A 519 -0.08 -26.99 -13.48
CA ILE A 519 0.28 -25.56 -13.63
C ILE A 519 1.58 -25.40 -14.42
N VAL A 520 2.62 -26.13 -14.04
CA VAL A 520 3.97 -26.01 -14.63
C VAL A 520 4.24 -27.21 -15.54
N THR A 521 4.33 -26.95 -16.83
CA THR A 521 4.53 -28.00 -17.84
C THR A 521 5.99 -28.47 -17.91
N GLY A 522 6.23 -29.61 -18.56
CA GLY A 522 7.59 -30.11 -18.80
C GLY A 522 8.47 -29.12 -19.59
N GLU A 523 7.88 -28.33 -20.49
CA GLU A 523 8.58 -27.26 -21.22
C GLU A 523 8.96 -26.10 -20.28
N ASP A 524 8.03 -25.68 -19.43
CA ASP A 524 8.24 -24.63 -18.43
C ASP A 524 9.43 -24.98 -17.50
N THR A 525 9.54 -26.24 -17.07
CA THR A 525 10.65 -26.70 -16.20
C THR A 525 12.03 -26.58 -16.84
N ARG A 526 12.14 -26.56 -18.17
CA ARG A 526 13.41 -26.40 -18.89
C ARG A 526 13.81 -24.95 -19.14
N ASN A 527 12.88 -24.01 -18.93
CA ASN A 527 13.02 -22.66 -19.48
C ASN A 527 14.07 -21.70 -18.84
N SER A 528 14.59 -21.84 -17.63
CA SER A 528 15.48 -20.87 -16.93
C SER A 528 14.98 -19.42 -16.75
N GLU A 529 14.25 -18.81 -17.70
CA GLU A 529 13.69 -17.46 -17.58
C GLU A 529 12.49 -17.40 -16.64
N LEU A 530 11.81 -18.54 -16.41
CA LEU A 530 10.73 -18.65 -15.41
C LEU A 530 11.26 -18.80 -13.96
N VAL A 531 12.49 -18.37 -13.69
CA VAL A 531 13.06 -18.34 -12.34
C VAL A 531 13.17 -16.88 -11.92
N LEU A 532 12.53 -16.52 -10.81
CA LEU A 532 12.61 -15.17 -10.27
C LEU A 532 13.94 -14.97 -9.56
N ARG A 533 14.68 -13.95 -9.98
CA ARG A 533 15.96 -13.55 -9.39
C ARG A 533 15.88 -12.14 -8.86
N ARG A 534 16.71 -11.84 -7.86
CA ARG A 534 16.89 -10.48 -7.36
C ARG A 534 17.26 -9.53 -8.50
N GLY A 535 16.54 -8.42 -8.63
CA GLY A 535 16.68 -7.44 -9.72
C GLY A 535 15.78 -7.69 -10.93
N GLU A 536 15.07 -8.82 -10.99
CA GLU A 536 14.14 -9.17 -12.07
C GLU A 536 12.67 -9.10 -11.63
N GLU A 537 12.39 -8.47 -10.49
CA GLU A 537 11.06 -8.39 -9.86
C GLU A 537 9.99 -7.78 -10.78
N GLN A 538 10.41 -6.85 -11.65
CA GLN A 538 9.55 -6.19 -12.63
C GLN A 538 8.81 -7.17 -13.56
N LYS A 539 9.35 -8.39 -13.76
CA LYS A 539 8.70 -9.46 -14.54
C LYS A 539 7.34 -9.85 -13.96
N LEU A 540 7.20 -9.80 -12.64
CA LEU A 540 5.97 -10.12 -11.92
C LEU A 540 5.13 -8.88 -11.62
N ASP A 541 5.76 -7.74 -11.33
CA ASP A 541 5.07 -6.50 -10.99
C ASP A 541 4.06 -6.06 -12.07
N GLN A 542 4.34 -6.35 -13.35
CA GLN A 542 3.41 -6.05 -14.46
C GLN A 542 2.06 -6.79 -14.36
N TYR A 543 2.04 -7.97 -13.73
CA TYR A 543 0.83 -8.77 -13.53
C TYR A 543 0.14 -8.48 -12.19
N HIS A 544 0.85 -7.84 -11.26
CA HIS A 544 0.29 -7.48 -9.96
C HIS A 544 -0.90 -6.53 -10.09
N LEU A 545 -0.96 -5.71 -11.12
CA LEU A 545 -2.11 -4.84 -11.34
C LEU A 545 -3.41 -5.62 -11.54
N GLU A 546 -3.38 -6.62 -12.43
CA GLU A 546 -4.58 -7.42 -12.71
C GLU A 546 -4.96 -8.25 -11.47
N SER A 547 -3.96 -8.88 -10.84
CA SER A 547 -4.13 -9.61 -9.58
C SER A 547 -4.75 -8.73 -8.48
N ALA A 548 -4.18 -7.54 -8.23
CA ALA A 548 -4.65 -6.61 -7.22
C ALA A 548 -6.04 -6.04 -7.54
N SER A 549 -6.39 -5.90 -8.83
CA SER A 549 -7.73 -5.45 -9.24
C SER A 549 -8.78 -6.54 -8.96
N ARG A 550 -8.48 -7.80 -9.27
CA ARG A 550 -9.36 -8.94 -8.92
C ARG A 550 -9.47 -9.14 -7.41
N HIS A 551 -8.36 -8.98 -6.68
CA HIS A 551 -8.35 -9.00 -5.22
C HIS A 551 -9.24 -7.90 -4.64
N TRP A 552 -9.17 -6.68 -5.17
CA TRP A 552 -10.05 -5.56 -4.79
C TRP A 552 -11.52 -5.92 -5.00
N GLU A 553 -11.87 -6.51 -6.15
CA GLU A 553 -13.24 -6.95 -6.44
C GLU A 553 -13.72 -8.03 -5.46
N LEU A 554 -12.85 -8.99 -5.13
CA LEU A 554 -13.15 -10.02 -4.14
C LEU A 554 -13.39 -9.41 -2.75
N MET A 555 -12.52 -8.49 -2.30
CA MET A 555 -12.63 -7.87 -0.97
C MET A 555 -13.93 -7.07 -0.80
N ARG A 556 -14.45 -6.48 -1.88
CA ARG A 556 -15.76 -5.80 -1.91
C ARG A 556 -16.96 -6.75 -1.74
N THR A 557 -16.77 -8.05 -1.93
CA THR A 557 -17.80 -9.06 -1.64
C THR A 557 -17.77 -9.55 -0.19
N VAL A 558 -16.66 -9.34 0.54
CA VAL A 558 -16.44 -9.85 1.90
C VAL A 558 -17.04 -8.93 2.97
N VAL A 559 -16.86 -7.62 2.82
CA VAL A 559 -17.43 -6.60 3.73
C VAL A 559 -18.07 -5.47 2.93
N PRO A 560 -19.06 -4.74 3.50
CA PRO A 560 -19.76 -3.68 2.78
C PRO A 560 -18.85 -2.55 2.29
N ASP A 561 -19.25 -1.88 1.21
CA ASP A 561 -18.55 -0.71 0.65
C ASP A 561 -18.22 0.35 1.69
N ALA A 562 -19.16 0.65 2.60
CA ALA A 562 -18.98 1.64 3.66
C ALA A 562 -17.76 1.37 4.54
N VAL A 563 -17.38 0.10 4.75
CA VAL A 563 -16.16 -0.25 5.51
C VAL A 563 -14.94 0.25 4.75
N TRP A 564 -14.87 0.02 3.44
CA TRP A 564 -13.73 0.43 2.62
C TRP A 564 -13.64 1.95 2.45
N GLU A 565 -14.79 2.57 2.25
CA GLU A 565 -14.95 3.99 1.97
C GLU A 565 -14.72 4.87 3.19
N LEU A 566 -14.91 4.33 4.40
CA LEU A 566 -14.68 5.00 5.68
C LEU A 566 -13.46 4.40 6.37
N TRP A 567 -12.31 5.03 6.17
CA TRP A 567 -11.04 4.67 6.81
C TRP A 567 -10.55 5.78 7.73
#